data_AF-A0A8B8ZKU4-F1
#
_entry.id   AF-A0A8B8ZKU4-F1
#
_cell.length_a   1.000
_cell.length_b   1.000
_cell.length_c   1.000
_cell.angle_alpha   90.00
_cell.angle_beta   90.00
_cell.angle_gamma   90.00
#
_symmetry.space_group_name_H-M   'P 1'
#
loop_
_entity.id
_entity.type
_entity.pdbx_description
1 polymer ?
#
loop_
_entity_poly.entity_id
_entity_poly.type
_entity_poly.pdbx_seq_one_letter_code
_entity_poly.pdbx_strand_id
1 'polypeptide(L)'
;MVTKDAALYARFRKRAAEISGTSPEPKKKARLSSPETSAAQVGLSRPAAQVGPSRPAQEVPSTDHRGSGSTGTSAMLACLAPISQRPGRHPLEQRRSASEQRRSDSEPGSSQGAPRPPPPPPSPSRPSLPCPPEADPPPERWPYLPSWEVFEGDSALDDPAVARQVFHVALLPADQAKIRSQSYNSFMDGVYCSVVRRLHELETLMHIASDYRDRGRRYQRGQEKAEKKLRQAEARLGEVELLRQELLARVEAVEGELRSRTEELEEEKGAHALARSELHAAESRLSKAQSALAACEQEAEGAKLRAAELEGCVERAQEEA
;
A
#
# COMPACT_ATOMS: atom_id res chain seq x y z
N MET A 1 -2.91 -29.36 17.31
CA MET A 1 -3.97 -28.49 17.86
C MET A 1 -3.96 -27.19 17.07
N VAL A 2 -4.96 -26.97 16.21
CA VAL A 2 -5.10 -25.71 15.46
C VAL A 2 -5.87 -24.75 16.36
N THR A 3 -5.28 -23.60 16.67
CA THR A 3 -5.92 -22.57 17.49
C THR A 3 -7.19 -22.08 16.78
N LYS A 4 -8.24 -21.75 17.55
CA LYS A 4 -9.54 -21.30 17.01
C LYS A 4 -9.40 -20.12 16.03
N ASP A 5 -8.35 -19.32 16.20
CA ASP A 5 -8.03 -18.17 15.34
C ASP A 5 -7.51 -18.58 13.95
N ALA A 6 -6.75 -19.66 13.85
CA ALA A 6 -6.25 -20.15 12.56
C ALA A 6 -7.39 -20.70 11.69
N ALA A 7 -8.41 -21.31 12.31
CA ALA A 7 -9.59 -21.78 11.60
C ALA A 7 -10.47 -20.62 11.08
N LEU A 8 -10.60 -19.54 11.85
CA LEU A 8 -11.31 -18.33 11.43
C LEU A 8 -10.58 -17.61 10.29
N TYR A 9 -9.25 -17.51 10.39
CA TYR A 9 -8.43 -16.88 9.35
C TYR A 9 -8.48 -17.65 8.02
N ALA A 10 -8.50 -18.98 8.07
CA ALA A 10 -8.67 -19.82 6.89
C ALA A 10 -10.05 -19.64 6.22
N ARG A 11 -11.12 -19.50 7.01
CA ARG A 11 -12.47 -19.23 6.49
C ARG A 11 -12.57 -17.86 5.83
N PHE A 12 -11.92 -16.85 6.41
CA PHE A 12 -11.90 -15.50 5.85
C PHE A 12 -11.16 -15.44 4.52
N ARG A 13 -9.99 -16.10 4.43
CA ARG A 13 -9.25 -16.23 3.17
C ARG A 13 -10.03 -16.97 2.09
N LYS A 14 -10.74 -18.04 2.48
CA LYS A 14 -11.58 -18.79 1.53
C LYS A 14 -12.70 -17.92 0.95
N ARG A 15 -13.39 -17.16 1.80
CA ARG A 15 -14.46 -16.25 1.37
C ARG A 15 -13.94 -15.09 0.49
N ALA A 16 -12.76 -14.55 0.82
CA ALA A 16 -12.12 -13.52 0.01
C ALA A 16 -11.78 -14.04 -1.40
N ALA A 17 -11.27 -15.28 -1.52
CA ALA A 17 -10.96 -15.92 -2.80
C ALA A 17 -12.22 -16.23 -3.64
N GLU A 18 -13.33 -16.62 -2.99
CA GLU A 18 -14.62 -16.83 -3.66
C GLU A 18 -15.19 -15.53 -4.24
N ILE A 19 -15.01 -14.40 -3.54
CA ILE A 19 -15.49 -13.08 -4.00
C ILE A 19 -14.59 -12.52 -5.11
N SER A 20 -13.28 -12.77 -5.07
CA SER A 20 -12.35 -12.28 -6.09
C SER A 20 -12.37 -13.06 -7.41
N GLY A 21 -13.17 -14.13 -7.52
CA GLY A 21 -13.26 -14.96 -8.74
C GLY A 21 -11.96 -15.71 -9.08
N THR A 22 -10.96 -15.65 -8.21
CA THR A 22 -9.67 -16.32 -8.39
C THR A 22 -9.73 -17.69 -7.70
N SER A 23 -10.13 -18.69 -8.48
CA SER A 23 -10.09 -20.10 -8.06
C SER A 23 -8.69 -20.45 -7.56
N PRO A 24 -8.52 -20.94 -6.31
CA PRO A 24 -7.21 -21.29 -5.79
C PRO A 24 -6.67 -22.52 -6.53
N GLU A 25 -5.62 -22.31 -7.33
CA GLU A 25 -4.87 -23.35 -8.01
C GLU A 25 -4.42 -24.44 -7.00
N PRO A 26 -4.66 -25.74 -7.28
CA PRO A 26 -4.29 -26.80 -6.36
C PRO A 26 -2.76 -26.90 -6.26
N LYS A 27 -2.21 -26.51 -5.11
CA LYS A 27 -0.80 -26.75 -4.77
C LYS A 27 -0.51 -28.25 -4.81
N LYS A 28 0.27 -28.66 -5.82
CA LYS A 28 0.86 -29.99 -5.94
C LYS A 28 1.59 -30.34 -4.64
N LYS A 29 1.20 -31.45 -4.02
CA LYS A 29 1.85 -32.01 -2.85
C LYS A 29 3.27 -32.43 -3.23
N ALA A 30 4.28 -31.70 -2.74
CA ALA A 30 5.66 -32.12 -2.78
C ALA A 30 5.83 -33.30 -1.81
N ARG A 31 6.17 -34.46 -2.38
CA ARG A 31 6.52 -35.70 -1.67
C ARG A 31 7.92 -35.53 -1.10
N LEU A 32 8.06 -35.67 0.23
CA LEU A 32 9.33 -35.82 0.93
C LEU A 32 9.50 -37.29 1.33
N SER A 33 10.55 -37.91 0.81
CA SER A 33 11.24 -39.11 1.33
C SER A 33 12.61 -39.15 0.62
N SER A 34 13.67 -38.62 1.22
CA SER A 34 14.63 -39.29 2.13
C SER A 34 15.65 -40.19 1.40
N PRO A 35 16.87 -40.36 1.99
CA PRO A 35 18.13 -40.26 1.26
C PRO A 35 18.81 -41.62 1.04
N GLU A 36 19.64 -41.73 0.00
CA GLU A 36 20.67 -42.77 -0.06
C GLU A 36 22.02 -42.22 -0.53
N THR A 37 23.00 -42.64 0.26
CA THR A 37 24.44 -42.49 0.20
C THR A 37 25.03 -43.36 -0.91
N SER A 38 26.04 -42.88 -1.65
CA SER A 38 27.33 -43.57 -1.86
C SER A 38 28.08 -43.07 -3.12
N ALA A 39 29.28 -42.53 -2.85
CA ALA A 39 30.57 -42.71 -3.52
C ALA A 39 30.74 -42.63 -5.06
N ALA A 40 31.51 -41.62 -5.49
CA ALA A 40 32.71 -41.71 -6.34
C ALA A 40 33.14 -40.25 -6.66
N GLN A 41 34.09 -39.64 -5.96
CA GLN A 41 35.54 -39.73 -6.16
C GLN A 41 35.98 -39.45 -7.61
N VAL A 42 36.48 -38.22 -7.85
CA VAL A 42 37.58 -37.75 -8.74
C VAL A 42 37.41 -36.22 -8.71
N GLY A 43 38.20 -35.40 -8.01
CA GLY A 43 39.64 -35.37 -7.97
C GLY A 43 40.12 -34.30 -8.95
N LEU A 44 40.23 -33.04 -8.51
CA LEU A 44 41.18 -32.07 -9.08
C LEU A 44 41.29 -30.82 -8.19
N SER A 45 42.52 -30.64 -7.74
CA SER A 45 43.04 -29.65 -6.81
C SER A 45 43.40 -28.34 -7.52
N ARG A 46 43.17 -27.17 -6.91
CA ARG A 46 44.25 -26.26 -6.44
C ARG A 46 43.72 -24.97 -5.78
N PRO A 47 44.52 -24.35 -4.88
CA PRO A 47 44.12 -23.22 -4.04
C PRO A 47 44.80 -21.89 -4.44
N ALA A 48 44.28 -20.76 -3.94
CA ALA A 48 45.06 -19.56 -3.59
C ALA A 48 44.14 -18.55 -2.85
N ALA A 49 44.51 -18.20 -1.61
CA ALA A 49 44.92 -16.85 -1.17
C ALA A 49 43.73 -16.03 -0.61
N GLN A 50 43.60 -15.92 0.71
CA GLN A 50 44.17 -14.82 1.54
C GLN A 50 44.06 -13.43 0.90
N VAL A 51 43.43 -12.52 1.66
CA VAL A 51 43.81 -11.12 1.94
C VAL A 51 42.52 -10.31 2.17
N GLY A 52 42.24 -9.96 3.42
CA GLY A 52 41.46 -8.76 3.76
C GLY A 52 42.34 -7.52 3.60
N PRO A 53 41.78 -6.30 3.61
CA PRO A 53 41.70 -5.64 4.91
C PRO A 53 40.54 -4.63 5.12
N SER A 54 40.23 -4.44 6.39
CA SER A 54 40.03 -3.19 7.13
C SER A 54 39.44 -1.96 6.42
N ARG A 55 38.28 -1.51 6.93
CA ARG A 55 37.68 -0.20 6.71
C ARG A 55 37.90 0.69 7.95
N PRO A 56 38.45 1.91 7.84
CA PRO A 56 38.44 2.85 8.95
C PRO A 56 37.12 3.66 8.98
N ALA A 57 36.68 3.96 10.19
CA ALA A 57 35.63 4.90 10.51
C ALA A 57 36.11 6.34 10.24
N GLN A 58 35.26 7.15 9.63
CA GLN A 58 35.46 8.59 9.49
C GLN A 58 34.34 9.28 10.27
N GLU A 59 34.69 9.83 11.43
CA GLU A 59 33.86 10.78 12.19
C GLU A 59 34.19 12.20 11.72
N VAL A 60 33.17 12.93 11.28
CA VAL A 60 33.13 14.40 11.32
C VAL A 60 31.67 14.75 11.64
N PRO A 61 31.42 15.61 12.63
CA PRO A 61 30.83 16.89 12.28
C PRO A 61 31.47 18.07 13.02
N SER A 62 31.92 19.04 12.24
CA SER A 62 32.13 20.41 12.67
C SER A 62 30.91 21.23 12.29
N THR A 63 30.28 21.87 13.26
CA THR A 63 29.41 23.04 13.03
C THR A 63 29.52 23.98 14.22
N ASP A 64 30.24 25.07 13.99
CA ASP A 64 30.16 26.30 14.75
C ASP A 64 28.76 26.90 14.63
N HIS A 65 28.10 27.14 15.76
CA HIS A 65 27.08 28.19 15.85
C HIS A 65 27.27 29.02 17.13
N ARG A 66 28.03 30.09 16.91
CA ARG A 66 27.85 31.46 17.38
C ARG A 66 26.56 31.77 18.16
N GLY A 67 26.75 31.95 19.46
CA GLY A 67 26.18 32.96 20.36
C GLY A 67 24.81 33.60 20.09
N SER A 68 23.95 33.56 21.12
CA SER A 68 23.44 34.78 21.75
C SER A 68 22.99 34.47 23.17
N GLY A 69 23.54 35.19 24.15
CA GLY A 69 23.32 34.97 25.58
C GLY A 69 22.21 35.86 26.16
N SER A 70 21.86 35.52 27.42
CA SER A 70 21.45 36.42 28.51
C SER A 70 20.09 37.12 28.35
N THR A 71 19.15 37.19 29.30
CA THR A 71 19.14 37.00 30.75
C THR A 71 17.67 36.98 31.20
N GLY A 72 17.29 36.22 32.23
CA GLY A 72 15.95 36.34 32.81
C GLY A 72 15.55 35.22 33.77
N THR A 73 16.18 35.22 34.93
CA THR A 73 15.83 34.50 36.17
C THR A 73 14.33 34.41 36.48
N SER A 74 13.82 33.22 36.81
CA SER A 74 13.16 33.01 38.11
C SER A 74 13.04 31.53 38.43
N ALA A 75 13.65 31.16 39.55
CA ALA A 75 13.61 29.84 40.17
C ALA A 75 12.24 29.57 40.81
N MET A 76 11.85 28.31 40.86
CA MET A 76 11.30 27.57 42.03
C MET A 76 11.25 26.09 41.62
N LEU A 77 12.20 25.27 42.09
CA LEU A 77 12.04 24.36 43.25
C LEU A 77 10.85 23.40 43.05
N ALA A 78 11.10 22.21 42.53
CA ALA A 78 11.50 21.00 43.28
C ALA A 78 10.28 20.13 43.64
N CYS A 79 10.28 18.88 43.16
CA CYS A 79 9.97 17.67 43.92
C CYS A 79 10.13 16.44 43.02
N LEU A 80 11.28 15.77 43.17
CA LEU A 80 11.50 14.37 42.80
C LEU A 80 11.17 13.51 44.02
N ALA A 81 10.30 12.50 43.88
CA ALA A 81 10.20 11.35 44.78
C ALA A 81 9.37 10.22 44.09
N PRO A 82 9.38 8.97 44.57
CA PRO A 82 10.28 7.96 44.02
C PRO A 82 9.58 6.66 43.59
N ILE A 83 10.41 5.81 43.00
CA ILE A 83 10.26 4.39 42.68
C ILE A 83 9.39 3.62 43.70
N SER A 84 8.31 3.00 43.22
CA SER A 84 7.63 1.90 43.90
C SER A 84 7.79 0.62 43.07
N GLN A 85 8.73 -0.21 43.49
CA GLN A 85 8.74 -1.63 43.15
C GLN A 85 7.78 -2.34 44.11
N ARG A 86 6.86 -3.17 43.60
CA ARG A 86 6.60 -4.50 44.19
C ARG A 86 5.99 -5.48 43.18
N PRO A 87 6.19 -6.79 43.41
CA PRO A 87 6.09 -7.83 42.39
C PRO A 87 4.87 -8.74 42.54
N GLY A 88 4.50 -9.39 41.42
CA GLY A 88 3.98 -10.76 41.38
C GLY A 88 2.47 -10.95 41.63
N ARG A 89 1.78 -11.52 40.62
CA ARG A 89 1.02 -12.79 40.66
C ARG A 89 -0.03 -12.83 39.54
N HIS A 90 0.20 -13.67 38.54
CA HIS A 90 -0.85 -14.50 37.94
C HIS A 90 -0.72 -15.91 38.56
N PRO A 91 -1.66 -16.88 38.39
CA PRO A 91 -2.95 -16.85 37.69
C PRO A 91 -4.10 -17.44 38.54
N LEU A 92 -5.35 -17.24 38.12
CA LEU A 92 -6.42 -18.19 38.44
C LEU A 92 -7.21 -18.46 37.17
N GLU A 93 -7.01 -19.66 36.64
CA GLU A 93 -7.95 -20.30 35.73
C GLU A 93 -9.32 -20.30 36.39
N GLN A 94 -10.34 -19.83 35.66
CA GLN A 94 -11.71 -20.19 35.97
C GLN A 94 -12.31 -20.92 34.78
N ARG A 95 -12.14 -22.25 34.84
CA ARG A 95 -13.05 -23.25 34.29
C ARG A 95 -14.49 -22.79 34.44
N ARG A 96 -15.18 -22.58 33.32
CA ARG A 96 -16.61 -22.90 33.20
C ARG A 96 -16.83 -23.64 31.88
N SER A 97 -16.85 -24.95 32.02
CA SER A 97 -17.62 -25.83 31.17
C SER A 97 -19.10 -25.56 31.43
N ALA A 98 -19.84 -25.16 30.40
CA ALA A 98 -21.28 -25.32 30.34
C ALA A 98 -21.61 -25.83 28.94
N SER A 99 -21.87 -27.13 28.91
CA SER A 99 -22.45 -27.90 27.84
C SER A 99 -23.90 -27.47 27.62
N GLU A 100 -24.21 -26.87 26.48
CA GLU A 100 -25.56 -26.94 25.92
C GLU A 100 -25.49 -27.46 24.48
N GLN A 101 -25.66 -28.77 24.45
CA GLN A 101 -25.96 -29.59 23.32
C GLN A 101 -27.43 -29.36 22.95
N ARG A 102 -27.69 -28.54 21.93
CA ARG A 102 -28.93 -28.65 21.14
C ARG A 102 -28.58 -28.85 19.67
N ARG A 103 -28.87 -30.09 19.27
CA ARG A 103 -28.97 -30.58 17.90
C ARG A 103 -29.82 -29.62 17.07
N SER A 104 -29.37 -29.36 15.85
CA SER A 104 -30.24 -29.21 14.68
C SER A 104 -29.38 -29.53 13.47
N ASP A 105 -29.44 -30.80 13.09
CA ASP A 105 -29.03 -31.27 11.78
C ASP A 105 -29.94 -30.59 10.75
N SER A 106 -29.34 -29.88 9.81
CA SER A 106 -30.01 -29.48 8.58
C SER A 106 -29.07 -29.79 7.44
N GLU A 107 -29.38 -30.88 6.74
CA GLU A 107 -28.78 -31.26 5.48
C GLU A 107 -28.83 -30.08 4.50
N PRO A 108 -27.72 -29.75 3.81
CA PRO A 108 -27.80 -28.94 2.60
C PRO A 108 -28.17 -29.87 1.45
N GLY A 109 -29.45 -29.81 1.06
CA GLY A 109 -29.94 -30.41 -0.17
C GLY A 109 -29.07 -30.00 -1.36
N SER A 110 -28.58 -31.03 -2.06
CA SER A 110 -27.93 -30.95 -3.35
C SER A 110 -28.90 -30.41 -4.40
N SER A 111 -28.83 -29.13 -4.76
CA SER A 111 -29.47 -28.60 -5.96
C SER A 111 -28.51 -28.68 -7.14
N GLN A 112 -28.77 -29.65 -8.00
CA GLN A 112 -28.26 -29.67 -9.37
C GLN A 112 -28.62 -28.36 -10.07
N GLY A 113 -27.65 -27.83 -10.82
CA GLY A 113 -27.75 -26.56 -11.52
C GLY A 113 -28.96 -26.50 -12.45
N ALA A 114 -29.79 -25.47 -12.23
CA ALA A 114 -30.69 -24.97 -13.25
C ALA A 114 -29.86 -24.11 -14.23
N PRO A 115 -29.97 -24.31 -15.55
CA PRO A 115 -29.33 -23.44 -16.53
C PRO A 115 -29.88 -22.02 -16.40
N ARG A 116 -28.97 -21.04 -16.40
CA ARG A 116 -29.32 -19.62 -16.42
C ARG A 116 -30.22 -19.33 -17.64
N PRO A 117 -31.36 -18.63 -17.48
CA PRO A 117 -32.12 -18.17 -18.62
C PRO A 117 -31.29 -17.15 -19.42
N PRO A 118 -31.44 -17.11 -20.75
CA PRO A 118 -30.78 -16.12 -21.59
C PRO A 118 -31.24 -14.70 -21.21
N PRO A 119 -30.40 -13.67 -21.43
CA PRO A 119 -30.78 -12.29 -21.17
C PRO A 119 -32.02 -11.91 -22.00
N PRO A 120 -32.93 -11.09 -21.44
CA PRO A 120 -34.11 -10.66 -22.18
C PRO A 120 -33.68 -9.84 -23.41
N PRO A 121 -34.40 -9.97 -24.54
CA PRO A 121 -34.14 -9.15 -25.72
C PRO A 121 -34.34 -7.66 -25.39
N PRO A 122 -33.65 -6.74 -26.11
CA PRO A 122 -33.86 -5.32 -25.94
C PRO A 122 -35.34 -5.00 -26.17
N SER A 123 -35.96 -4.38 -25.17
CA SER A 123 -37.37 -3.99 -25.22
C SER A 123 -37.64 -3.17 -26.49
N PRO A 124 -38.68 -3.49 -27.28
CA PRO A 124 -39.05 -2.69 -28.43
C PRO A 124 -39.38 -1.28 -27.96
N SER A 125 -38.81 -0.30 -28.66
CA SER A 125 -39.04 1.13 -28.47
C SER A 125 -40.52 1.40 -28.23
N ARG A 126 -40.85 1.77 -26.99
CA ARG A 126 -42.21 2.08 -26.58
C ARG A 126 -42.71 3.25 -27.45
N PRO A 127 -43.87 3.13 -28.12
CA PRO A 127 -44.47 4.26 -28.82
C PRO A 127 -44.69 5.38 -27.82
N SER A 128 -44.12 6.55 -28.09
CA SER A 128 -44.35 7.78 -27.35
C SER A 128 -45.86 8.04 -27.34
N LEU A 129 -46.49 7.90 -26.17
CA LEU A 129 -47.87 8.33 -26.00
C LEU A 129 -47.94 9.85 -26.21
N PRO A 130 -48.99 10.38 -26.87
CA PRO A 130 -49.17 11.81 -27.01
C PRO A 130 -49.22 12.43 -25.60
N CYS A 131 -48.41 13.46 -25.37
CA CYS A 131 -48.59 14.32 -24.20
C CYS A 131 -50.04 14.80 -24.20
N PRO A 132 -50.78 14.64 -23.08
CA PRO A 132 -52.08 15.26 -22.96
C PRO A 132 -51.92 16.79 -23.08
N PRO A 133 -52.85 17.48 -23.74
CA PRO A 133 -52.84 18.93 -23.78
C PRO A 133 -52.92 19.46 -22.34
N GLU A 134 -52.20 20.54 -22.11
CA GLU A 134 -52.12 21.35 -20.90
C GLU A 134 -53.52 21.84 -20.51
N ALA A 135 -54.31 20.93 -19.92
CA ALA A 135 -55.57 21.24 -19.29
C ALA A 135 -55.25 21.83 -17.92
N ASP A 136 -55.86 22.98 -17.63
CA ASP A 136 -55.77 23.70 -16.37
C ASP A 136 -55.73 22.73 -15.18
N PRO A 137 -54.86 23.00 -14.18
CA PRO A 137 -54.74 22.13 -13.02
C PRO A 137 -56.13 21.89 -12.42
N PRO A 138 -56.53 20.63 -12.17
CA PRO A 138 -57.81 20.35 -11.55
C PRO A 138 -57.88 21.13 -10.23
N PRO A 139 -59.01 21.78 -9.89
CA PRO A 139 -59.13 22.49 -8.63
C PRO A 139 -58.76 21.51 -7.53
N GLU A 140 -57.68 21.84 -6.81
CA GLU A 140 -57.16 21.04 -5.73
C GLU A 140 -58.33 20.64 -4.84
N ARG A 141 -58.63 19.33 -4.79
CA ARG A 141 -59.44 18.79 -3.71
C ARG A 141 -58.62 18.95 -2.45
N TRP A 142 -58.65 20.15 -1.88
CA TRP A 142 -58.34 20.36 -0.49
C TRP A 142 -59.28 19.42 0.27
N PRO A 143 -58.78 18.38 0.96
CA PRO A 143 -59.61 17.74 1.96
C PRO A 143 -60.11 18.88 2.86
N TYR A 144 -61.43 18.94 3.08
CA TYR A 144 -62.02 19.76 4.13
C TYR A 144 -61.52 19.21 5.49
N LEU A 145 -60.24 19.39 5.75
CA LEU A 145 -59.72 19.53 7.09
C LEU A 145 -60.20 20.92 7.49
N PRO A 146 -61.06 21.04 8.51
CA PRO A 146 -61.30 22.35 9.09
C PRO A 146 -59.93 22.93 9.42
N SER A 147 -59.58 24.05 8.81
CA SER A 147 -58.36 24.78 9.15
C SER A 147 -58.57 25.33 10.55
N TRP A 148 -58.28 24.51 11.56
CA TRP A 148 -58.05 24.98 12.90
C TRP A 148 -56.71 25.69 12.85
N GLU A 149 -56.71 26.97 12.47
CA GLU A 149 -55.60 27.89 12.72
C GLU A 149 -55.51 28.12 14.23
N VAL A 150 -55.18 27.07 14.98
CA VAL A 150 -54.74 27.22 16.37
C VAL A 150 -53.28 27.58 16.25
N PHE A 151 -52.99 28.87 16.34
CA PHE A 151 -51.62 29.35 16.33
C PHE A 151 -50.87 28.75 17.52
N GLU A 152 -49.60 28.42 17.33
CA GLU A 152 -48.67 27.96 18.38
C GLU A 152 -48.41 29.15 19.33
N GLY A 153 -49.40 29.46 20.17
CA GLY A 153 -49.51 30.70 20.94
C GLY A 153 -50.95 31.10 21.30
N ASP A 154 -51.96 30.55 20.63
CA ASP A 154 -53.35 30.72 21.05
C ASP A 154 -53.64 29.79 22.23
N SER A 155 -53.61 30.41 23.40
CA SER A 155 -54.05 29.90 24.70
C SER A 155 -55.55 29.56 24.77
N ALA A 156 -56.12 28.98 23.72
CA ALA A 156 -57.52 28.51 23.68
C ALA A 156 -57.82 27.44 24.76
N LEU A 157 -56.78 26.82 25.32
CA LEU A 157 -56.87 25.92 26.47
C LEU A 157 -56.68 26.60 27.83
N ASP A 158 -56.21 27.85 27.88
CA ASP A 158 -56.08 28.60 29.14
C ASP A 158 -57.41 29.22 29.58
N ASP A 159 -58.34 29.47 28.65
CA ASP A 159 -59.74 29.77 29.00
C ASP A 159 -60.50 28.45 29.26
N PRO A 160 -60.88 28.17 30.53
CA PRO A 160 -61.58 26.93 30.88
C PRO A 160 -62.97 26.83 30.24
N ALA A 161 -63.56 27.93 29.74
CA ALA A 161 -64.81 27.89 28.98
C ALA A 161 -64.58 27.44 27.54
N VAL A 162 -63.54 27.98 26.88
CA VAL A 162 -63.16 27.59 25.51
C VAL A 162 -62.66 26.15 25.49
N ALA A 163 -61.83 25.74 26.46
CA ALA A 163 -61.40 24.35 26.61
C ALA A 163 -62.60 23.40 26.72
N ARG A 164 -63.59 23.71 27.56
CA ARG A 164 -64.82 22.92 27.69
C ARG A 164 -65.62 22.85 26.39
N GLN A 165 -65.71 23.96 25.65
CA GLN A 165 -66.40 24.01 24.36
C GLN A 165 -65.71 23.13 23.31
N VAL A 166 -64.37 23.21 23.24
CA VAL A 166 -63.54 22.37 22.37
C VAL A 166 -63.68 20.90 22.74
N PHE A 167 -63.64 20.55 24.04
CA PHE A 167 -63.92 19.19 24.50
C PHE A 167 -65.33 18.73 24.12
N HIS A 168 -66.35 19.58 24.24
CA HIS A 168 -67.71 19.25 23.86
C HIS A 168 -67.89 18.99 22.36
N VAL A 169 -67.15 19.71 21.50
CA VAL A 169 -67.20 19.56 20.04
C VAL A 169 -66.31 18.42 19.55
N ALA A 170 -65.16 18.20 20.18
CA ALA A 170 -64.18 17.19 19.76
C ALA A 170 -64.51 15.77 20.25
N LEU A 171 -65.26 15.63 21.35
CA LEU A 171 -65.70 14.33 21.84
C LEU A 171 -66.86 13.81 20.99
N LEU A 172 -66.62 12.73 20.26
CA LEU A 172 -67.66 12.06 19.49
C LEU A 172 -68.78 11.62 20.44
N PRO A 173 -70.05 11.54 19.98
CA PRO A 173 -71.17 11.07 20.80
C PRO A 173 -70.91 9.72 21.50
N ALA A 174 -70.10 8.84 20.88
CA ALA A 174 -69.66 7.59 21.46
C ALA A 174 -68.71 7.78 22.67
N ASP A 175 -67.79 8.74 22.59
CA ASP A 175 -66.88 9.08 23.68
C ASP A 175 -67.64 9.74 24.84
N GLN A 176 -68.63 10.59 24.53
CA GLN A 176 -69.51 11.17 25.55
C GLN A 176 -70.33 10.09 26.28
N ALA A 177 -70.86 9.10 25.56
CA ALA A 177 -71.57 7.97 26.16
C ALA A 177 -70.64 7.11 27.03
N LYS A 178 -69.39 6.92 26.59
CA LYS A 178 -68.36 6.20 27.36
C LYS A 178 -67.97 6.93 28.64
N ILE A 179 -67.80 8.25 28.59
CA ILE A 179 -67.50 9.09 29.77
C ILE A 179 -68.68 9.08 30.75
N ARG A 180 -69.92 9.19 30.25
CA ARG A 180 -71.14 9.15 31.09
C ARG A 180 -71.41 7.80 31.73
N SER A 181 -70.94 6.70 31.14
CA SER A 181 -71.10 5.34 31.68
C SER A 181 -69.99 4.92 32.63
N GLN A 182 -68.91 5.69 32.75
CA GLN A 182 -67.83 5.46 33.70
C GLN A 182 -67.96 6.38 34.93
N SER A 183 -67.56 5.90 36.10
CA SER A 183 -67.43 6.79 37.26
C SER A 183 -66.31 7.81 37.01
N TYR A 184 -66.45 9.02 37.57
CA TYR A 184 -65.43 10.06 37.45
C TYR A 184 -64.02 9.56 37.82
N ASN A 185 -63.90 8.79 38.90
CA ASN A 185 -62.63 8.20 39.33
C ASN A 185 -62.05 7.24 38.28
N SER A 186 -62.88 6.36 37.70
CA SER A 186 -62.43 5.44 36.64
C SER A 186 -61.97 6.17 35.38
N PHE A 187 -62.61 7.29 35.04
CA PHE A 187 -62.19 8.13 33.93
C PHE A 187 -60.84 8.81 34.20
N MET A 188 -60.70 9.44 35.37
CA MET A 188 -59.46 10.11 35.78
C MET A 188 -58.29 9.12 35.84
N ASP A 189 -58.48 7.95 36.44
CA ASP A 189 -57.45 6.89 36.49
C ASP A 189 -57.02 6.46 35.08
N GLY A 190 -57.99 6.29 34.16
CA GLY A 190 -57.71 5.97 32.77
C GLY A 190 -56.89 7.04 32.05
N VAL A 191 -57.20 8.32 32.29
CA VAL A 191 -56.45 9.46 31.74
C VAL A 191 -55.03 9.49 32.32
N TYR A 192 -54.87 9.38 33.63
CA TYR A 192 -53.56 9.37 34.29
C TYR A 192 -52.70 8.21 33.78
N CYS A 193 -53.22 6.98 33.74
CA CYS A 193 -52.50 5.83 33.21
C CYS A 193 -52.10 6.03 31.74
N SER A 194 -52.96 6.63 30.92
CA SER A 194 -52.65 6.93 29.51
C SER A 194 -51.51 7.94 29.39
N VAL A 195 -51.54 9.04 30.15
CA VAL A 195 -50.50 10.07 30.14
C VAL A 195 -49.16 9.50 30.61
N VAL A 196 -49.15 8.75 31.72
CA VAL A 196 -47.93 8.11 32.23
C VAL A 196 -47.34 7.15 31.21
N ARG A 197 -48.17 6.33 30.55
CA ARG A 197 -47.70 5.44 29.47
C ARG A 197 -47.11 6.24 28.31
N ARG A 198 -47.76 7.31 27.87
CA ARG A 198 -47.24 8.16 26.77
C ARG A 198 -45.94 8.86 27.13
N LEU A 199 -45.79 9.34 28.36
CA LEU A 199 -44.54 9.93 28.85
C LEU A 199 -43.41 8.89 28.84
N HIS A 200 -43.68 7.67 29.30
CA HIS A 200 -42.71 6.59 29.27
C HIS A 200 -42.31 6.18 27.84
N GLU A 201 -43.27 6.13 26.91
CA GLU A 201 -43.00 5.88 25.50
C GLU A 201 -42.10 6.98 24.90
N LEU A 202 -42.40 8.25 25.17
CA LEU A 202 -41.59 9.39 24.71
C LEU A 202 -40.18 9.36 25.29
N GLU A 203 -40.05 9.09 26.58
CA GLU A 203 -38.75 8.94 27.26
C GLU A 203 -37.92 7.82 26.60
N THR A 204 -38.53 6.67 26.33
CA THR A 204 -37.87 5.55 25.66
C THR A 204 -37.39 5.92 24.26
N LEU A 205 -38.23 6.61 23.48
CA LEU A 205 -37.86 7.09 22.14
C LEU A 205 -36.73 8.12 22.19
N MET A 206 -36.74 9.02 23.18
CA MET A 206 -35.65 9.99 23.39
C MET A 206 -34.32 9.28 23.67
N HIS A 207 -34.32 8.25 24.52
CA HIS A 207 -33.12 7.45 24.79
C HIS A 207 -32.61 6.75 23.52
N ILE A 208 -33.49 6.10 22.76
CA ILE A 208 -33.12 5.45 21.49
C ILE A 208 -32.54 6.46 20.51
N ALA A 209 -33.17 7.64 20.37
CA ALA A 209 -32.69 8.70 19.49
C ALA A 209 -31.30 9.19 19.91
N SER A 210 -31.07 9.37 21.21
CA SER A 210 -29.76 9.73 21.76
C SER A 210 -28.70 8.69 21.41
N ASP A 211 -29.00 7.40 21.62
CA ASP A 211 -28.11 6.29 21.29
C ASP A 211 -27.72 6.26 19.80
N TYR A 212 -28.67 6.52 18.90
CA TYR A 212 -28.40 6.61 17.47
C TYR A 212 -27.52 7.81 17.13
N ARG A 213 -27.77 8.98 17.71
CA ARG A 213 -26.90 10.15 17.53
C ARG A 213 -25.48 9.85 18.01
N ASP A 214 -25.35 9.17 19.15
CA ASP A 214 -24.06 8.80 19.73
C ASP A 214 -23.31 7.80 18.86
N ARG A 215 -24.00 6.78 18.34
CA ARG A 215 -23.45 5.87 17.33
C ARG A 215 -23.00 6.64 16.09
N GLY A 216 -23.83 7.56 15.58
CA GLY A 216 -23.49 8.42 14.44
C GLY A 216 -22.20 9.21 14.65
N ARG A 217 -22.06 9.88 15.81
CA ARG A 217 -20.83 10.61 16.16
C ARG A 217 -19.60 9.70 16.23
N ARG A 218 -19.75 8.45 16.71
CA ARG A 218 -18.64 7.48 16.72
C ARG A 218 -18.22 7.06 15.31
N TYR A 219 -19.18 6.78 14.43
CA TYR A 219 -18.88 6.45 13.04
C TYR A 219 -18.20 7.59 12.30
N GLN A 220 -18.69 8.83 12.48
CA GLN A 220 -18.10 10.02 11.89
C GLN A 220 -16.63 10.20 12.30
N ARG A 221 -16.32 10.11 13.60
CA ARG A 221 -14.92 10.17 14.07
C ARG A 221 -14.08 9.00 13.54
N GLY A 222 -14.68 7.83 13.37
CA GLY A 222 -14.03 6.67 12.76
C GLY A 222 -13.65 6.94 11.31
N GLN A 223 -14.57 7.52 10.54
CA GLN A 223 -14.37 7.92 9.15
C GLN A 223 -13.28 8.99 9.03
N GLU A 224 -13.34 10.07 9.82
CA GLU A 224 -12.32 11.13 9.82
C GLU A 224 -10.92 10.58 10.11
N LYS A 225 -10.79 9.65 11.06
CA LYS A 225 -9.53 8.97 11.34
C LYS A 225 -9.06 8.11 10.18
N ALA A 226 -9.97 7.41 9.51
CA ALA A 226 -9.64 6.60 8.33
C ALA A 226 -9.19 7.47 7.16
N GLU A 227 -9.89 8.58 6.88
CA GLU A 227 -9.51 9.55 5.85
C GLU A 227 -8.16 10.20 6.15
N LYS A 228 -7.89 10.56 7.41
CA LYS A 228 -6.57 11.10 7.80
C LYS A 228 -5.45 10.09 7.53
N LYS A 229 -5.69 8.80 7.84
CA LYS A 229 -4.73 7.73 7.53
C LYS A 229 -4.55 7.52 6.03
N LEU A 230 -5.62 7.62 5.26
CA LEU A 230 -5.57 7.53 3.80
C LEU A 230 -4.70 8.66 3.23
N ARG A 231 -4.98 9.92 3.58
CA ARG A 231 -4.17 11.08 3.15
C ARG A 231 -2.69 10.94 3.54
N GLN A 232 -2.41 10.40 4.74
CA GLN A 232 -1.03 10.14 5.16
C GLN A 232 -0.37 9.04 4.31
N ALA A 233 -1.11 7.99 3.94
CA ALA A 233 -0.59 6.92 3.08
C ALA A 233 -0.35 7.43 1.65
N GLU A 234 -1.25 8.26 1.12
CA GLU A 234 -1.09 8.91 -0.18
C GLU A 234 0.15 9.81 -0.22
N ALA A 235 0.39 10.60 0.84
CA ALA A 235 1.59 11.42 0.94
C ALA A 235 2.88 10.57 0.90
N ARG A 236 2.91 9.47 1.66
CA ARG A 236 4.04 8.53 1.65
C ARG A 236 4.23 7.85 0.29
N LEU A 237 3.13 7.52 -0.39
CA LEU A 237 3.20 6.97 -1.74
C LEU A 237 3.83 7.98 -2.71
N GLY A 238 3.44 9.25 -2.62
CA GLY A 238 4.05 10.33 -3.41
C GLY A 238 5.55 10.48 -3.15
N GLU A 239 6.00 10.41 -1.90
CA GLU A 239 7.44 10.42 -1.57
C GLU A 239 8.20 9.25 -2.21
N VAL A 240 7.62 8.04 -2.16
CA VAL A 240 8.22 6.84 -2.77
C VAL A 240 8.24 6.95 -4.30
N GLU A 241 7.21 7.51 -4.91
CA GLU A 241 7.16 7.74 -6.36
C GLU A 241 8.23 8.74 -6.81
N LEU A 242 8.47 9.80 -6.05
CA LEU A 242 9.55 10.75 -6.32
C LEU A 242 10.93 10.08 -6.21
N LEU A 243 11.16 9.30 -5.15
CA LEU A 243 12.41 8.54 -4.99
C LEU A 243 12.63 7.56 -6.13
N ARG A 244 11.56 6.90 -6.61
CA ARG A 244 11.63 6.01 -7.76
C ARG A 244 12.04 6.76 -9.03
N GLN A 245 11.46 7.94 -9.28
CA GLN A 245 11.82 8.76 -10.44
C GLN A 245 13.27 9.22 -10.38
N GLU A 246 13.74 9.65 -9.20
CA GLU A 246 15.14 10.04 -9.02
C GLU A 246 16.09 8.87 -9.29
N LEU A 247 15.76 7.67 -8.79
CA LEU A 247 16.56 6.47 -9.03
C LEU A 247 16.59 6.10 -10.52
N LEU A 248 15.47 6.21 -11.23
CA LEU A 248 15.42 5.96 -12.67
C LEU A 248 16.31 6.96 -13.44
N ALA A 249 16.23 8.26 -13.11
CA ALA A 249 17.09 9.27 -13.73
C ALA A 249 18.59 9.00 -13.47
N ARG A 250 18.95 8.55 -12.27
CA ARG A 250 20.34 8.16 -11.95
C ARG A 250 20.79 6.93 -12.74
N VAL A 251 19.93 5.93 -12.90
CA VAL A 251 20.23 4.74 -13.71
C VAL A 251 20.45 5.13 -15.17
N GLU A 252 19.56 5.95 -15.74
CA GLU A 252 19.71 6.44 -17.11
C GLU A 252 21.01 7.23 -17.32
N ALA A 253 21.39 8.08 -16.36
CA ALA A 253 22.66 8.81 -16.39
C ALA A 253 23.87 7.87 -16.39
N VAL A 254 23.88 6.89 -15.47
CA VAL A 254 24.97 5.89 -15.37
C VAL A 254 25.03 5.01 -16.62
N GLU A 255 23.89 4.63 -17.20
CA GLU A 255 23.84 3.89 -18.46
C GLU A 255 24.35 4.74 -19.64
N GLY A 256 24.15 6.06 -19.61
CA GLY A 256 24.77 7.00 -20.55
C GLY A 256 26.28 7.03 -20.42
N GLU A 257 26.81 7.18 -19.21
CA GLU A 257 28.25 7.18 -18.93
C GLU A 257 28.91 5.85 -19.33
N LEU A 258 28.26 4.72 -19.05
CA LEU A 258 28.76 3.41 -19.42
C LEU A 258 28.84 3.23 -20.94
N ARG A 259 27.86 3.74 -21.69
CA ARG A 259 27.90 3.75 -23.16
C ARG A 259 29.07 4.59 -23.67
N SER A 260 29.25 5.82 -23.17
CA SER A 260 30.40 6.68 -23.52
C SER A 260 31.74 5.99 -23.27
N ARG A 261 31.92 5.39 -22.08
CA ARG A 261 33.16 4.67 -21.75
C ARG A 261 33.39 3.44 -22.63
N THR A 262 32.32 2.79 -23.07
CA THR A 262 32.43 1.65 -23.98
C THR A 262 32.92 2.10 -25.35
N GLU A 263 32.42 3.24 -25.85
CA GLU A 263 32.89 3.84 -27.11
C GLU A 263 34.35 4.28 -27.02
N GLU A 264 34.75 4.97 -25.94
CA GLU A 264 36.15 5.35 -25.67
C GLU A 264 37.09 4.13 -25.65
N LEU A 265 36.67 3.04 -25.00
CA LEU A 265 37.46 1.81 -24.94
C LEU A 265 37.63 1.17 -26.33
N GLU A 266 36.60 1.19 -27.17
CA GLU A 266 36.70 0.66 -28.54
C GLU A 266 37.61 1.54 -29.42
N GLU A 267 37.56 2.86 -29.26
CA GLU A 267 38.49 3.77 -29.92
C GLU A 267 39.95 3.52 -29.49
N GLU A 268 40.20 3.39 -28.18
CA GLU A 268 41.53 3.09 -27.65
C GLU A 268 42.06 1.74 -28.16
N LYS A 269 41.23 0.70 -28.19
CA LYS A 269 41.59 -0.60 -28.79
C LYS A 269 41.99 -0.45 -30.26
N GLY A 270 41.26 0.38 -31.02
CA GLY A 270 41.58 0.72 -32.40
C GLY A 270 42.94 1.41 -32.53
N ALA A 271 43.18 2.46 -31.73
CA ALA A 271 44.44 3.20 -31.71
C ALA A 271 45.63 2.28 -31.36
N HIS A 272 45.47 1.40 -30.37
CA HIS A 272 46.50 0.45 -29.99
C HIS A 272 46.77 -0.62 -31.07
N ALA A 273 45.74 -1.06 -31.81
CA ALA A 273 45.94 -1.95 -32.96
C ALA A 273 46.76 -1.28 -34.08
N LEU A 274 46.53 0.01 -34.34
CA LEU A 274 47.33 0.81 -35.28
C LEU A 274 48.78 0.94 -34.79
N ALA A 275 49.00 1.32 -33.53
CA ALA A 275 50.34 1.45 -32.95
C ALA A 275 51.15 0.15 -33.02
N ARG A 276 50.51 -1.01 -32.76
CA ARG A 276 51.15 -2.32 -32.93
C ARG A 276 51.53 -2.60 -34.39
N SER A 277 50.67 -2.24 -35.33
CA SER A 277 50.93 -2.42 -36.76
C SER A 277 52.10 -1.54 -37.23
N GLU A 278 52.18 -0.30 -36.78
CA GLU A 278 53.29 0.61 -37.06
C GLU A 278 54.61 0.13 -36.46
N LEU A 279 54.58 -0.40 -35.23
CA LEU A 279 55.73 -1.00 -34.57
C LEU A 279 56.27 -2.19 -35.38
N HIS A 280 55.41 -3.12 -35.80
CA HIS A 280 55.83 -4.23 -36.65
C HIS A 280 56.38 -3.77 -38.01
N ALA A 281 55.80 -2.73 -38.61
CA ALA A 281 56.35 -2.14 -39.83
C ALA A 281 57.73 -1.49 -39.59
N ALA A 282 57.97 -0.86 -38.43
CA ALA A 282 59.28 -0.34 -38.05
C ALA A 282 60.31 -1.46 -37.79
N GLU A 283 59.91 -2.53 -37.11
CA GLU A 283 60.75 -3.73 -36.88
C GLU A 283 61.18 -4.37 -38.20
N SER A 284 60.26 -4.53 -39.15
CA SER A 284 60.57 -5.05 -40.49
C SER A 284 61.57 -4.15 -41.23
N ARG A 285 61.39 -2.82 -41.16
CA ARG A 285 62.35 -1.85 -41.73
C ARG A 285 63.73 -1.94 -41.08
N LEU A 286 63.79 -2.09 -39.76
CA LEU A 286 65.04 -2.26 -39.01
C LEU A 286 65.76 -3.54 -39.42
N SER A 287 65.05 -4.67 -39.47
CA SER A 287 65.61 -5.96 -39.91
C SER A 287 66.18 -5.87 -41.33
N LYS A 288 65.45 -5.21 -42.25
CA LYS A 288 65.94 -4.97 -43.62
C LYS A 288 67.20 -4.10 -43.63
N ALA A 289 67.23 -3.01 -42.85
CA ALA A 289 68.40 -2.14 -42.76
C ALA A 289 69.62 -2.87 -42.18
N GLN A 290 69.43 -3.69 -41.14
CA GLN A 290 70.49 -4.54 -40.57
C GLN A 290 71.04 -5.55 -41.59
N SER A 291 70.16 -6.19 -42.38
CA SER A 291 70.59 -7.10 -43.44
C SER A 291 71.39 -6.39 -44.56
N ALA A 292 70.99 -5.17 -44.92
CA ALA A 292 71.70 -4.36 -45.91
C ALA A 292 73.07 -3.89 -45.38
N LEU A 293 73.13 -3.49 -44.11
CA LEU A 293 74.39 -3.13 -43.45
C LEU A 293 75.36 -4.31 -43.44
N ALA A 294 74.90 -5.50 -43.06
CA ALA A 294 75.72 -6.71 -43.07
C ALA A 294 76.26 -7.04 -44.48
N ALA A 295 75.45 -6.84 -45.53
CA ALA A 295 75.90 -7.00 -46.91
C ALA A 295 76.97 -5.97 -47.28
N CYS A 296 76.78 -4.69 -46.94
CA CYS A 296 77.79 -3.64 -47.17
C CYS A 296 79.09 -3.92 -46.42
N GLU A 297 79.03 -4.39 -45.17
CA GLU A 297 80.21 -4.78 -44.39
C GLU A 297 80.96 -5.94 -45.08
N GLN A 298 80.25 -6.96 -45.54
CA GLN A 298 80.86 -8.08 -46.28
C GLN A 298 81.51 -7.61 -47.60
N GLU A 299 80.85 -6.74 -48.35
CA GLU A 299 81.41 -6.16 -49.58
C GLU A 299 82.65 -5.31 -49.31
N ALA A 300 82.65 -4.52 -48.23
CA ALA A 300 83.79 -3.70 -47.81
C ALA A 300 84.98 -4.57 -47.38
N GLU A 301 84.77 -5.62 -46.59
CA GLU A 301 85.83 -6.58 -46.26
C GLU A 301 86.37 -7.28 -47.52
N GLY A 302 85.50 -7.68 -48.45
CA GLY A 302 85.92 -8.23 -49.73
C GLY A 302 86.70 -7.24 -50.61
N ALA A 303 86.39 -5.94 -50.55
CA ALA A 303 87.15 -4.90 -51.23
C ALA A 303 88.52 -4.66 -50.57
N LYS A 304 88.60 -4.67 -49.24
CA LYS A 304 89.88 -4.58 -48.50
C LYS A 304 90.82 -5.72 -48.87
N LEU A 305 90.32 -6.96 -48.92
CA LEU A 305 91.12 -8.12 -49.33
C LEU A 305 91.67 -7.97 -50.75
N ARG A 306 90.82 -7.55 -51.71
CA ARG A 306 91.25 -7.28 -53.09
C ARG A 306 92.27 -6.15 -53.19
N ALA A 307 92.12 -5.09 -52.39
CA ALA A 307 93.10 -4.02 -52.34
C ALA A 307 94.46 -4.51 -51.84
N ALA A 308 94.47 -5.31 -50.76
CA ALA A 308 95.69 -5.92 -50.23
C ALA A 308 96.37 -6.88 -51.24
N GLU A 309 95.59 -7.67 -51.99
CA GLU A 309 96.10 -8.53 -53.07
C GLU A 309 96.76 -7.70 -54.19
N LEU A 310 96.12 -6.61 -54.60
CA LEU A 310 96.66 -5.71 -55.64
C LEU A 310 97.94 -5.02 -55.16
N GLU A 311 97.97 -4.55 -53.91
CA GLU A 311 99.16 -3.94 -53.30
C GLU A 311 100.35 -4.92 -53.33
N GLY A 312 100.15 -6.18 -52.92
CA GLY A 312 101.20 -7.22 -53.03
C GLY A 312 101.58 -7.62 -54.46
N CYS A 313 100.69 -7.47 -55.45
CA CYS A 313 101.06 -7.61 -56.87
C CYS A 313 101.94 -6.45 -57.35
N VAL A 314 101.64 -5.23 -56.91
CA VAL A 314 102.44 -4.04 -57.23
C VAL A 314 103.83 -4.14 -56.61
N GLU A 315 103.93 -4.55 -55.34
CA GLU A 315 105.23 -4.76 -54.67
C GLU A 315 106.10 -5.78 -55.42
N ARG A 316 105.54 -6.94 -55.80
CA ARG A 316 106.27 -7.94 -56.61
C ARG A 316 106.72 -7.40 -57.96
N ALA A 317 105.88 -6.62 -58.63
CA ALA A 317 106.25 -5.99 -59.91
C ALA A 317 107.34 -4.93 -59.75
N GLN A 318 107.46 -4.30 -58.57
CA GLN A 318 108.54 -3.36 -58.24
C GLN A 318 109.85 -4.07 -57.89
N GLU A 319 109.80 -5.26 -57.28
CA GLU A 319 110.99 -6.07 -57.00
C GLU A 319 111.61 -6.70 -58.25
N GLU A 320 110.83 -6.89 -59.32
CA GLU A 320 111.29 -7.48 -60.59
C GLU A 320 111.83 -6.45 -61.61
N ALA A 321 111.82 -5.15 -61.28
CA ALA A 321 112.28 -4.04 -62.13
C ALA A 321 113.67 -3.52 -61.71
#